data_AF-A0A965PTU6-F1
#
_entry.id   AF-A0A965PTU6-F1
#
_cell.length_a   1.000
_cell.length_b   1.000
_cell.length_c   1.000
_cell.angle_alpha   90.00
_cell.angle_beta   90.00
_cell.angle_gamma   90.00
#
_symmetry.space_group_name_H-M   'P 1'
#
loop_
_entity.id
_entity.type
_entity.pdbx_description
1 polymer ?
#
loop_
_entity_poly.entity_id
_entity_poly.type
_entity_poly.pdbx_seq_one_letter_code
_entity_poly.pdbx_strand_id
1 'polypeptide(L)'
;PADLLGNPNEVSVFDQYIDGIVVDEFGKPTAYRVFQRERNGAYVNPEDIPARAFCHYFDPFRADQYRGVTEFHAVINTARMLKGILDAEQVGVRFASQQAALVFNERGSASPRQAFSAAPSITLENGQQRKDELSDVGMIKYFNTSDKVEVMPARPSSAFTGFVEHLMDEIAIGLGIPGGVLFGTQGYKGPNVRAEFAQADRVWDRHRGVLSDKVLDPIKNDVILIAIANGEIPPPPPQEGETAIQALRRALRGEWRWPARMSIDVGRESAANLNENRQGIKSGQQIAAENGYDYEATLEQLAIEAAKVSELAAQYGVPETAIRLTTSSLPSTPAAAAAAGENVGASAAEATQP
;
A
#
# COMPACT_ATOMS: atom_id res chain seq x y z
N PRO A 1 15.41 -8.21 -11.15
CA PRO A 1 14.89 -9.58 -11.38
C PRO A 1 15.68 -10.56 -10.51
N ALA A 2 15.14 -10.92 -9.34
CA ALA A 2 15.79 -11.85 -8.40
C ALA A 2 15.94 -13.28 -8.97
N ASP A 3 15.21 -13.58 -10.05
CA ASP A 3 15.27 -14.79 -10.86
C ASP A 3 16.54 -14.92 -11.70
N LEU A 4 17.28 -13.83 -11.91
CA LEU A 4 18.57 -13.80 -12.62
C LEU A 4 19.78 -13.90 -11.67
N LEU A 5 19.55 -13.78 -10.37
CA LEU A 5 20.59 -14.02 -9.38
C LEU A 5 20.70 -15.53 -9.21
N GLY A 6 21.87 -16.12 -9.42
CA GLY A 6 22.04 -17.58 -9.33
C GLY A 6 21.35 -18.36 -10.46
N ASN A 7 21.80 -19.60 -10.69
CA ASN A 7 21.16 -20.51 -11.63
C ASN A 7 20.25 -21.48 -10.86
N PRO A 8 18.92 -21.42 -11.04
CA PRO A 8 17.99 -22.28 -10.31
C PRO A 8 18.14 -23.77 -10.66
N ASN A 9 18.82 -24.10 -11.76
CA ASN A 9 19.08 -25.48 -12.18
C ASN A 9 20.41 -26.03 -11.67
N GLU A 10 21.26 -25.18 -11.09
CA GLU A 10 22.59 -25.56 -10.63
C GLU A 10 22.51 -26.01 -9.17
N VAL A 11 22.59 -27.32 -8.95
CA VAL A 11 22.57 -27.94 -7.60
C VAL A 11 23.97 -27.98 -6.97
N SER A 12 24.95 -27.35 -7.60
CA SER A 12 26.34 -27.34 -7.16
C SER A 12 26.48 -26.50 -5.88
N VAL A 13 26.62 -27.18 -4.74
CA VAL A 13 26.88 -26.54 -3.45
C VAL A 13 28.39 -26.39 -3.29
N PHE A 14 28.91 -25.19 -3.57
CA PHE A 14 30.24 -24.81 -3.09
C PHE A 14 30.06 -24.05 -1.79
N ASP A 15 30.93 -24.28 -0.80
CA ASP A 15 30.85 -23.61 0.51
C ASP A 15 30.89 -22.07 0.39
N GLN A 16 31.57 -21.57 -0.65
CA GLN A 16 31.71 -20.15 -0.96
C GLN A 16 30.67 -19.61 -1.96
N TYR A 17 29.74 -20.44 -2.45
CA TYR A 17 28.69 -20.02 -3.40
C TYR A 17 27.32 -20.49 -2.93
N ILE A 18 26.52 -19.52 -2.49
CA ILE A 18 25.19 -19.77 -1.93
C ILE A 18 24.18 -19.13 -2.86
N ASP A 19 23.62 -19.96 -3.75
CA ASP A 19 22.48 -19.60 -4.61
C ASP A 19 22.66 -18.22 -5.27
N GLY A 20 23.75 -18.03 -6.02
CA GLY A 20 24.04 -16.76 -6.71
C GLY A 20 24.85 -15.74 -5.92
N ILE A 21 25.17 -15.99 -4.65
CA ILE A 21 25.97 -15.10 -3.80
C ILE A 21 27.31 -15.77 -3.52
N VAL A 22 28.40 -15.08 -3.89
CA VAL A 22 29.76 -15.52 -3.57
C VAL A 22 30.15 -14.92 -2.21
N VAL A 23 30.62 -15.76 -1.30
CA VAL A 23 30.97 -15.37 0.07
C VAL A 23 32.43 -15.66 0.36
N ASP A 24 33.02 -14.86 1.24
CA ASP A 24 34.35 -15.10 1.81
C ASP A 24 34.32 -16.19 2.90
N GLU A 25 35.48 -16.62 3.40
CA GLU A 25 35.64 -17.61 4.48
C GLU A 25 34.85 -17.23 5.76
N PHE A 26 34.63 -15.94 5.98
CA PHE A 26 33.85 -15.40 7.11
C PHE A 26 32.35 -15.22 6.80
N GLY A 27 31.86 -15.68 5.65
CA GLY A 27 30.45 -15.54 5.25
C GLY A 27 30.06 -14.12 4.79
N LYS A 28 31.03 -13.25 4.51
CA LYS A 28 30.75 -11.91 3.96
C LYS A 28 30.50 -11.99 2.45
N PRO A 29 29.41 -11.42 1.91
CA PRO A 29 29.20 -11.34 0.46
C PRO A 29 30.31 -10.54 -0.24
N THR A 30 30.97 -11.15 -1.23
CA THR A 30 32.06 -10.55 -2.02
C THR A 30 31.61 -10.21 -3.44
N ALA A 31 30.79 -11.06 -4.05
CA ALA A 31 30.22 -10.86 -5.37
C ALA A 31 28.82 -11.48 -5.50
N TYR A 32 28.06 -10.98 -6.45
CA TYR A 32 26.76 -11.48 -6.84
C TYR A 32 26.83 -11.96 -8.27
N ARG A 33 26.52 -13.24 -8.50
CA ARG A 33 26.49 -13.85 -9.83
C ARG A 33 25.14 -13.59 -10.49
N VAL A 34 25.16 -12.75 -11.50
CA VAL A 34 23.98 -12.38 -12.29
C VAL A 34 24.05 -13.05 -13.65
N PHE A 35 22.98 -13.75 -14.01
CA PHE A 35 22.83 -14.41 -15.30
C PHE A 35 22.02 -13.56 -16.26
N GLN A 36 22.28 -13.70 -17.55
CA GLN A 36 21.44 -13.15 -18.61
C GLN A 36 20.42 -14.20 -19.05
N ARG A 37 19.18 -13.77 -19.32
CA ARG A 37 18.13 -14.66 -19.82
C ARG A 37 17.96 -14.50 -21.31
N GLU A 38 18.15 -15.59 -22.05
CA GLU A 38 17.86 -15.66 -23.47
C GLU A 38 16.34 -15.72 -23.74
N ARG A 39 15.93 -15.47 -25.00
CA ARG A 39 14.51 -15.52 -25.42
C ARG A 39 13.89 -16.92 -25.22
N ASN A 40 14.70 -17.97 -25.20
CA ASN A 40 14.29 -19.36 -24.92
C ASN A 40 14.13 -19.66 -23.41
N GLY A 41 14.43 -18.71 -22.52
CA GLY A 41 14.38 -18.89 -21.07
C GLY A 41 15.63 -19.52 -20.45
N ALA A 42 16.68 -19.80 -21.23
CA ALA A 42 17.95 -20.29 -20.72
C ALA A 42 18.73 -19.18 -20.02
N TYR A 43 19.42 -19.55 -18.93
CA TYR A 43 20.36 -18.71 -18.22
C TYR A 43 21.74 -18.87 -18.84
N VAL A 44 22.29 -17.79 -19.39
CA VAL A 44 23.58 -17.76 -20.06
C VAL A 44 24.43 -16.60 -19.54
N ASN A 45 25.73 -16.63 -19.81
CA ASN A 45 26.69 -15.57 -19.47
C ASN A 45 26.63 -15.13 -18.00
N PRO A 46 27.08 -15.96 -17.03
CA PRO A 46 27.22 -15.52 -15.65
C PRO A 46 28.24 -14.38 -15.55
N GLU A 47 27.82 -13.26 -14.98
CA GLU A 47 28.67 -12.13 -14.64
C GLU A 47 28.72 -11.95 -13.12
N ASP A 48 29.92 -11.94 -12.56
CA ASP A 48 30.14 -11.74 -11.12
C ASP A 48 30.29 -10.24 -10.84
N ILE A 49 29.23 -9.63 -10.33
CA ILE A 49 29.20 -8.21 -9.94
C ILE A 49 29.75 -8.08 -8.52
N PRO A 50 30.76 -7.24 -8.26
CA PRO A 50 31.31 -7.08 -6.92
C PRO A 50 30.24 -6.53 -5.96
N ALA A 51 30.21 -7.01 -4.72
CA ALA A 51 29.19 -6.66 -3.73
C ALA A 51 29.11 -5.15 -3.44
N ARG A 52 30.21 -4.40 -3.62
CA ARG A 52 30.24 -2.94 -3.50
C ARG A 52 29.40 -2.21 -4.56
N ALA A 53 29.12 -2.85 -5.69
CA ALA A 53 28.37 -2.29 -6.82
C ALA A 53 26.95 -2.88 -6.93
N PHE A 54 26.50 -3.62 -5.91
CA PHE A 54 25.22 -4.32 -5.93
C PHE A 54 24.45 -4.09 -4.62
N CYS A 55 23.26 -3.49 -4.73
CA CYS A 55 22.36 -3.32 -3.59
C CYS A 55 21.41 -4.52 -3.47
N HIS A 56 21.68 -5.42 -2.53
CA HIS A 56 20.81 -6.56 -2.26
C HIS A 56 19.75 -6.19 -1.21
N TYR A 57 18.53 -5.91 -1.68
CA TYR A 57 17.38 -5.63 -0.82
C TYR A 57 16.71 -6.94 -0.37
N PHE A 58 16.88 -7.28 0.91
CA PHE A 58 16.10 -8.31 1.57
C PHE A 58 16.04 -8.06 3.09
N ASP A 59 14.99 -8.57 3.73
CA ASP A 59 14.84 -8.58 5.18
C ASP A 59 15.30 -9.95 5.74
N PRO A 60 16.44 -10.03 6.46
CA PRO A 60 16.93 -11.28 7.02
C PRO A 60 16.13 -11.68 8.27
N PHE A 61 15.56 -12.88 8.29
CA PHE A 61 14.98 -13.46 9.50
C PHE A 61 16.04 -14.12 10.40
N ARG A 62 17.14 -14.60 9.80
CA ARG A 62 18.27 -15.23 10.50
C ARG A 62 19.58 -14.54 10.15
N ALA A 63 20.53 -14.59 11.07
CA ALA A 63 21.85 -13.99 10.86
C ALA A 63 22.65 -14.65 9.73
N ASP A 64 22.42 -15.93 9.47
CA ASP A 64 23.07 -16.76 8.45
C ASP A 64 22.29 -16.81 7.12
N GLN A 65 21.28 -15.96 6.96
CA GLN A 65 20.42 -15.96 5.79
C GLN A 65 21.00 -15.07 4.68
N TYR A 66 21.34 -15.70 3.55
CA TYR A 66 21.89 -15.00 2.38
C TYR A 66 20.82 -14.49 1.40
N ARG A 67 19.65 -15.12 1.35
CA ARG A 67 18.52 -14.72 0.50
C ARG A 67 17.28 -14.39 1.29
N GLY A 68 16.57 -13.35 0.87
CA GLY A 68 15.26 -13.01 1.41
C GLY A 68 14.22 -14.10 1.18
N VAL A 69 13.36 -14.30 2.18
CA VAL A 69 12.10 -15.01 1.99
C VAL A 69 11.02 -13.96 1.74
N THR A 70 10.20 -14.17 0.72
CA THR A 70 9.07 -13.27 0.45
C THR A 70 8.04 -13.37 1.57
N GLU A 71 7.45 -12.25 1.97
CA GLU A 71 6.37 -12.23 2.99
C GLU A 71 5.15 -13.03 2.54
N PHE A 72 4.95 -13.13 1.22
CA PHE A 72 3.91 -13.98 0.64
C PHE A 72 4.13 -15.47 0.91
N HIS A 73 5.32 -15.90 1.31
CA HIS A 73 5.62 -17.31 1.57
C HIS A 73 4.69 -17.90 2.64
N ALA A 74 4.37 -17.13 3.68
CA ALA A 74 3.47 -17.56 4.74
C ALA A 74 2.02 -17.75 4.26
N VAL A 75 1.57 -16.94 3.31
CA VAL A 75 0.15 -16.84 2.92
C VAL A 75 -0.18 -17.44 1.55
N ILE A 76 0.83 -17.86 0.78
CA ILE A 76 0.62 -18.29 -0.62
C ILE A 76 -0.32 -19.49 -0.75
N ASN A 77 -0.28 -20.42 0.20
CA ASN A 77 -1.15 -21.60 0.19
C ASN A 77 -2.60 -21.21 0.52
N THR A 78 -2.79 -20.35 1.53
CA THR A 78 -4.09 -19.80 1.91
C THR A 78 -4.69 -18.97 0.78
N ALA A 79 -3.91 -18.13 0.12
CA ALA A 79 -4.34 -17.36 -1.05
C ALA A 79 -4.74 -18.25 -2.24
N ARG A 80 -4.00 -19.34 -2.50
CA ARG A 80 -4.37 -20.32 -3.55
C ARG A 80 -5.66 -21.05 -3.20
N MET A 81 -5.84 -21.42 -1.93
CA MET A 81 -7.06 -22.06 -1.45
C MET A 81 -8.26 -21.12 -1.61
N LEU A 82 -8.14 -19.86 -1.18
CA LEU A 82 -9.17 -18.84 -1.33
C LEU A 82 -9.59 -18.70 -2.80
N LYS A 83 -8.62 -18.60 -3.72
CA LYS A 83 -8.90 -18.58 -5.16
C LYS A 83 -9.67 -19.83 -5.61
N GLY A 84 -9.20 -21.03 -5.24
CA GLY A 84 -9.86 -22.28 -5.64
C GLY A 84 -11.30 -22.39 -5.12
N ILE A 85 -11.57 -21.85 -3.93
CA ILE A 85 -12.90 -21.82 -3.33
C ILE A 85 -13.81 -20.82 -4.06
N LEU A 86 -13.31 -19.63 -4.39
CA LEU A 86 -14.06 -18.65 -5.17
C LEU A 86 -14.39 -19.16 -6.58
N ASP A 87 -13.43 -19.82 -7.24
CA ASP A 87 -13.63 -20.43 -8.56
C ASP A 87 -14.69 -21.54 -8.49
N ALA A 88 -14.64 -22.40 -7.47
CA ALA A 88 -15.62 -23.46 -7.25
C ALA A 88 -17.02 -22.90 -6.96
N GLU A 89 -17.12 -21.85 -6.15
CA GLU A 89 -18.39 -21.20 -5.84
C GLU A 89 -18.96 -20.51 -7.09
N GLN A 90 -18.14 -19.86 -7.92
CA GLN A 90 -18.59 -19.26 -9.18
C GLN A 90 -19.21 -20.32 -10.12
N VAL A 91 -18.58 -21.49 -10.23
CA VAL A 91 -19.15 -22.63 -10.99
C VAL A 91 -20.45 -23.12 -10.36
N GLY A 92 -20.49 -23.20 -9.02
CA GLY A 92 -21.68 -23.56 -8.27
C GLY A 92 -22.86 -22.62 -8.51
N VAL A 93 -22.64 -21.31 -8.43
CA VAL A 93 -23.65 -20.28 -8.73
C VAL A 93 -24.10 -20.39 -10.18
N ARG A 94 -23.18 -20.53 -11.14
CA ARG A 94 -23.52 -20.70 -12.55
C ARG A 94 -24.40 -21.94 -12.78
N PHE A 95 -24.06 -23.06 -12.14
CA PHE A 95 -24.84 -24.29 -12.23
C PHE A 95 -26.23 -24.13 -11.61
N ALA A 96 -26.33 -23.52 -10.43
CA ALA A 96 -27.60 -23.23 -9.78
C ALA A 96 -28.48 -22.30 -10.63
N SER A 97 -27.92 -21.28 -11.26
CA SER A 97 -28.65 -20.38 -12.17
C SER A 97 -29.10 -21.05 -13.47
N GLN A 98 -28.39 -22.09 -13.93
CA GLN A 98 -28.77 -22.86 -15.13
C GLN A 98 -29.80 -23.96 -14.84
N GLN A 99 -29.94 -24.37 -13.58
CA GLN A 99 -30.91 -25.39 -13.18
C GLN A 99 -32.31 -24.81 -13.03
N ALA A 100 -33.07 -24.79 -14.11
CA ALA A 100 -34.52 -24.85 -14.01
C ALA A 100 -34.93 -26.33 -13.86
N ALA A 101 -35.33 -26.71 -12.65
CA ALA A 101 -36.02 -27.95 -12.28
C ALA A 101 -35.48 -29.29 -12.84
N LEU A 102 -34.79 -30.05 -11.99
CA LEU A 102 -34.50 -31.46 -12.23
C LEU A 102 -35.77 -32.29 -12.04
N VAL A 103 -36.11 -33.15 -13.02
CA VAL A 103 -37.28 -34.04 -12.97
C VAL A 103 -36.85 -35.46 -12.61
N PHE A 104 -37.32 -35.97 -11.48
CA PHE A 104 -37.13 -37.37 -11.10
C PHE A 104 -38.41 -38.17 -11.41
N ASN A 105 -38.29 -39.20 -12.24
CA ASN A 105 -39.35 -40.17 -12.51
C ASN A 105 -39.18 -41.36 -11.56
N GLU A 106 -40.28 -41.89 -11.00
CA GLU A 106 -40.31 -42.98 -10.02
C GLU A 106 -39.60 -44.27 -10.47
N ARG A 107 -39.30 -44.43 -11.77
CA ARG A 107 -38.61 -45.62 -12.30
C ARG A 107 -37.08 -45.53 -12.32
N GLY A 108 -36.47 -44.42 -11.93
CA GLY A 108 -35.00 -44.29 -11.80
C GLY A 108 -34.18 -44.51 -13.08
N SER A 109 -34.83 -44.67 -14.25
CA SER A 109 -34.19 -44.86 -15.54
C SER A 109 -34.26 -43.59 -16.38
N ALA A 110 -33.14 -43.17 -16.98
CA ALA A 110 -33.15 -42.16 -18.02
C ALA A 110 -34.06 -42.64 -19.16
N SER A 111 -35.18 -41.96 -19.38
CA SER A 111 -36.06 -42.29 -20.51
C SER A 111 -35.27 -42.08 -21.81
N PRO A 112 -35.10 -43.08 -22.68
CA PRO A 112 -34.35 -42.93 -23.93
C PRO A 112 -35.11 -42.11 -24.98
N ARG A 113 -36.25 -41.52 -24.64
CA ARG A 113 -37.01 -40.65 -25.56
C ARG A 113 -36.34 -39.29 -25.65
N GLN A 114 -35.31 -39.25 -26.49
CA GLN A 114 -35.00 -38.19 -27.45
C GLN A 114 -35.15 -36.77 -26.89
N ALA A 115 -34.12 -36.28 -26.21
CA ALA A 115 -34.00 -34.87 -25.86
C ALA A 115 -33.51 -33.97 -27.04
N PHE A 116 -33.34 -34.51 -28.26
CA PHE A 116 -32.79 -33.75 -29.40
C PHE A 116 -33.39 -34.08 -30.78
N SER A 117 -34.49 -34.84 -30.88
CA SER A 117 -35.22 -34.92 -32.15
C SER A 117 -36.60 -34.30 -31.99
N ALA A 118 -36.90 -33.31 -32.84
CA ALA A 118 -38.25 -32.82 -33.06
C ALA A 118 -39.11 -33.96 -33.62
N ALA A 119 -39.61 -34.83 -32.75
CA ALA A 119 -40.68 -35.75 -33.10
C ALA A 119 -42.00 -34.95 -33.16
N PRO A 120 -42.90 -35.25 -34.10
CA PRO A 120 -44.14 -34.52 -34.26
C PRO A 120 -44.98 -34.62 -32.98
N SER A 121 -45.56 -33.49 -32.61
CA SER A 121 -46.39 -33.28 -31.43
C SER A 121 -47.38 -34.42 -31.21
N ILE A 122 -47.23 -35.15 -30.09
CA ILE A 122 -48.30 -36.01 -29.60
C ILE A 122 -49.32 -35.10 -28.91
N THR A 123 -50.48 -34.95 -29.55
CA THR A 123 -51.66 -34.29 -28.99
C THR A 123 -52.18 -35.09 -27.79
N LEU A 124 -52.31 -34.42 -26.65
CA LEU A 124 -53.06 -34.94 -25.50
C LEU A 124 -54.57 -34.85 -25.79
N GLU A 125 -55.35 -35.69 -25.14
CA GLU A 125 -56.79 -35.94 -25.37
C GLU A 125 -57.71 -34.70 -25.19
N ASN A 126 -57.16 -33.57 -24.71
CA ASN A 126 -57.84 -32.27 -24.57
C ASN A 126 -57.32 -31.18 -25.53
N GLY A 127 -56.66 -31.54 -26.63
CA GLY A 127 -56.35 -30.60 -27.72
C GLY A 127 -55.27 -29.54 -27.43
N GLN A 128 -54.64 -29.56 -26.26
CA GLN A 128 -53.49 -28.69 -25.97
C GLN A 128 -52.18 -29.34 -26.42
N GLN A 129 -51.43 -28.61 -27.26
CA GLN A 129 -50.10 -29.00 -27.72
C GLN A 129 -49.08 -28.80 -26.60
N ARG A 130 -48.17 -29.78 -26.40
CA ARG A 130 -46.97 -29.59 -25.59
C ARG A 130 -46.14 -28.46 -26.21
N LYS A 131 -46.00 -27.36 -25.48
CA LYS A 131 -45.07 -26.28 -25.82
C LYS A 131 -43.84 -26.46 -24.95
N ASP A 132 -42.77 -26.93 -25.56
CA ASP A 132 -41.44 -26.84 -24.98
C ASP A 132 -40.89 -25.46 -25.36
N GLU A 133 -40.92 -24.51 -24.42
CA GLU A 133 -40.44 -23.15 -24.64
C GLU A 133 -39.02 -23.04 -24.08
N LEU A 134 -38.05 -22.86 -24.97
CA LEU A 134 -36.65 -22.66 -24.60
C LEU A 134 -36.47 -21.17 -24.26
N SER A 135 -36.44 -20.85 -22.96
CA SER A 135 -36.05 -19.52 -22.48
C SER A 135 -34.54 -19.50 -22.24
N ASP A 136 -33.89 -18.38 -22.56
CA ASP A 136 -32.44 -18.14 -22.42
C ASP A 136 -31.94 -18.21 -20.97
N VAL A 137 -32.85 -18.38 -20.02
CA VAL A 137 -32.57 -18.62 -18.59
C VAL A 137 -33.42 -19.79 -18.12
N GLY A 138 -32.82 -20.99 -18.14
CA GLY A 138 -33.36 -22.20 -17.53
C GLY A 138 -34.43 -22.92 -18.38
N MET A 139 -34.22 -24.21 -18.61
CA MET A 139 -35.24 -25.07 -19.24
C MET A 139 -36.41 -25.35 -18.29
N ILE A 140 -37.59 -24.78 -18.56
CA ILE A 140 -38.82 -25.16 -17.86
C ILE A 140 -39.35 -26.47 -18.48
N LYS A 141 -39.37 -27.55 -17.70
CA LYS A 141 -39.99 -28.84 -18.10
C LYS A 141 -41.34 -29.02 -17.41
N TYR A 142 -42.34 -29.45 -18.17
CA TYR A 142 -43.67 -29.78 -17.64
C TYR A 142 -43.72 -31.23 -17.12
N PHE A 143 -44.28 -31.41 -15.92
CA PHE A 143 -44.29 -32.67 -15.15
C PHE A 143 -45.47 -33.59 -15.50
N ASN A 144 -45.30 -34.91 -15.33
CA ASN A 144 -46.45 -35.82 -15.21
C ASN A 144 -47.03 -35.76 -13.79
N THR A 145 -48.29 -36.19 -13.61
CA THR A 145 -49.04 -36.14 -12.33
C THR A 145 -48.34 -36.84 -11.14
N SER A 146 -47.31 -37.65 -11.38
CA SER A 146 -46.53 -38.38 -10.35
C SER A 146 -45.07 -37.94 -10.21
N ASP A 147 -44.60 -36.92 -10.93
CA ASP A 147 -43.21 -36.47 -10.84
C ASP A 147 -43.02 -35.48 -9.66
N LYS A 148 -41.94 -35.64 -8.90
CA LYS A 148 -41.59 -34.74 -7.79
C LYS A 148 -40.54 -33.72 -8.25
N VAL A 149 -40.78 -32.46 -7.89
CA VAL A 149 -39.82 -31.37 -8.08
C VAL A 149 -39.07 -31.17 -6.78
N GLU A 150 -37.77 -31.41 -6.79
CA GLU A 150 -36.89 -31.02 -5.70
C GLU A 150 -36.05 -29.83 -6.16
N VAL A 151 -36.26 -28.69 -5.52
CA VAL A 151 -35.47 -27.48 -5.78
C VAL A 151 -34.28 -27.54 -4.84
N MET A 152 -33.07 -27.57 -5.39
CA MET A 152 -31.87 -27.49 -4.56
C MET A 152 -31.87 -26.19 -3.74
N PRO A 153 -31.40 -26.21 -2.49
CA PRO A 153 -31.41 -25.02 -1.65
C PRO A 153 -30.63 -23.89 -2.32
N ALA A 154 -31.26 -22.70 -2.36
CA ALA A 154 -30.63 -21.49 -2.88
C ALA A 154 -29.35 -21.22 -2.08
N ARG A 155 -28.21 -21.11 -2.77
CA ARG A 155 -26.93 -20.75 -2.15
C ARG A 155 -26.77 -19.23 -2.16
N PRO A 156 -27.08 -18.58 -1.03
CA PRO A 156 -26.10 -17.67 -0.44
C PRO A 156 -26.05 -17.92 1.07
N SER A 157 -25.05 -18.66 1.56
CA SER A 157 -24.90 -18.86 3.01
C SER A 157 -24.03 -17.75 3.60
N SER A 158 -24.54 -17.05 4.61
CA SER A 158 -23.73 -16.16 5.46
C SER A 158 -22.50 -16.88 6.05
N ALA A 159 -22.57 -18.21 6.19
CA ALA A 159 -21.46 -19.06 6.59
C ALA A 159 -20.29 -19.06 5.58
N PHE A 160 -20.57 -18.97 4.27
CA PHE A 160 -19.53 -18.87 3.25
C PHE A 160 -18.80 -17.52 3.34
N THR A 161 -19.55 -16.43 3.51
CA THR A 161 -18.98 -15.08 3.69
C THR A 161 -18.05 -15.04 4.91
N GLY A 162 -18.48 -15.56 6.06
CA GLY A 162 -17.64 -15.60 7.27
C GLY A 162 -16.39 -16.47 7.12
N PHE A 163 -16.46 -17.54 6.31
CA PHE A 163 -15.28 -18.35 6.01
C PHE A 163 -14.29 -17.63 5.07
N VAL A 164 -14.80 -16.92 4.05
CA VAL A 164 -13.96 -16.08 3.18
C VAL A 164 -13.30 -14.96 3.97
N GLU A 165 -14.03 -14.30 4.87
CA GLU A 165 -13.50 -13.29 5.79
C GLU A 165 -12.37 -13.86 6.67
N HIS A 166 -12.55 -15.06 7.23
CA HIS A 166 -11.51 -15.72 8.02
C HIS A 166 -10.23 -15.99 7.21
N LEU A 167 -10.36 -16.45 5.96
CA LEU A 167 -9.20 -16.64 5.07
C LEU A 167 -8.52 -15.32 4.72
N MET A 168 -9.28 -14.24 4.54
CA MET A 168 -8.73 -12.90 4.34
C MET A 168 -7.96 -12.44 5.57
N ASP A 169 -8.50 -12.63 6.77
CA ASP A 169 -7.82 -12.29 8.03
C ASP A 169 -6.52 -13.10 8.22
N GLU A 170 -6.51 -14.39 7.86
CA GLU A 170 -5.29 -15.20 7.89
C GLU A 170 -4.20 -14.65 6.95
N ILE A 171 -4.60 -14.21 5.75
CA ILE A 171 -3.69 -13.55 4.81
C ILE A 171 -3.17 -12.22 5.38
N ALA A 172 -4.04 -11.43 6.01
CA ALA A 172 -3.67 -10.16 6.64
C ALA A 172 -2.63 -10.38 7.77
N ILE A 173 -2.88 -11.36 8.65
CA ILE A 173 -1.96 -11.73 9.74
C ILE A 173 -0.60 -12.18 9.18
N GLY A 174 -0.60 -13.01 8.13
CA GLY A 174 0.65 -13.51 7.55
C GLY A 174 1.50 -12.43 6.86
N LEU A 175 0.88 -11.35 6.36
CA LEU A 175 1.57 -10.17 5.85
C LEU A 175 1.93 -9.15 6.94
N GLY A 176 1.43 -9.33 8.17
CA GLY A 176 1.57 -8.37 9.26
C GLY A 176 0.74 -7.08 9.08
N ILE A 177 -0.09 -6.99 8.04
CA ILE A 177 -0.91 -5.81 7.75
C ILE A 177 -2.33 -6.08 8.25
N PRO A 178 -2.91 -5.23 9.10
CA PRO A 178 -4.29 -5.41 9.57
C PRO A 178 -5.30 -5.50 8.42
N GLY A 179 -6.27 -6.42 8.54
CA GLY A 179 -7.26 -6.71 7.50
C GLY A 179 -8.07 -5.48 7.06
N GLY A 180 -8.40 -4.58 8.00
CA GLY A 180 -9.09 -3.33 7.69
C GLY A 180 -8.29 -2.40 6.77
N VAL A 181 -6.95 -2.41 6.86
CA VAL A 181 -6.08 -1.63 5.97
C VAL A 181 -5.95 -2.29 4.60
N LEU A 182 -5.89 -3.63 4.56
CA LEU A 182 -5.63 -4.38 3.32
C LEU A 182 -6.89 -4.59 2.46
N PHE A 183 -8.02 -4.91 3.07
CA PHE A 183 -9.28 -5.26 2.40
C PHE A 183 -10.38 -4.21 2.55
N GLY A 184 -10.15 -3.19 3.39
CA GLY A 184 -11.04 -2.07 3.59
C GLY A 184 -11.79 -2.12 4.93
N THR A 185 -12.11 -0.93 5.45
CA THR A 185 -12.63 -0.74 6.80
C THR A 185 -14.17 -0.74 6.84
N GLN A 186 -14.83 -1.64 6.11
CA GLN A 186 -16.30 -1.67 6.06
C GLN A 186 -16.87 -2.12 7.42
N GLY A 187 -17.36 -1.17 8.21
CA GLY A 187 -18.02 -1.45 9.50
C GLY A 187 -17.21 -1.16 10.77
N TYR A 188 -15.95 -0.71 10.65
CA TYR A 188 -15.13 -0.37 11.82
C TYR A 188 -15.45 1.03 12.36
N LYS A 189 -15.50 1.14 13.69
CA LYS A 189 -15.69 2.42 14.40
C LYS A 189 -14.34 3.14 14.53
N GLY A 190 -14.35 4.47 14.45
CA GLY A 190 -13.16 5.34 14.39
C GLY A 190 -11.98 4.99 15.32
N PRO A 191 -12.17 4.60 16.59
CA PRO A 191 -11.06 4.19 17.46
C PRO A 191 -10.33 2.93 17.01
N ASN A 192 -11.03 1.93 16.51
CA ASN A 192 -10.42 0.65 16.09
C ASN A 192 -9.60 0.84 14.82
N VAL A 193 -10.10 1.64 13.89
CA VAL A 193 -9.39 1.93 12.63
C VAL A 193 -8.08 2.67 12.92
N ARG A 194 -8.04 3.56 13.92
CA ARG A 194 -6.78 4.23 14.35
C ARG A 194 -5.77 3.23 14.90
N ALA A 195 -6.21 2.26 15.69
CA ALA A 195 -5.32 1.24 16.23
C ALA A 195 -4.75 0.37 15.10
N GLU A 196 -5.54 0.05 14.07
CA GLU A 196 -5.11 -0.71 12.91
C GLU A 196 -4.09 0.07 12.05
N PHE A 197 -4.33 1.34 11.73
CA PHE A 197 -3.33 2.15 11.03
C PHE A 197 -2.04 2.29 11.81
N ALA A 198 -2.11 2.47 13.14
CA ALA A 198 -0.92 2.53 13.98
C ALA A 198 -0.13 1.20 14.03
N GLN A 199 -0.81 0.06 13.88
CA GLN A 199 -0.14 -1.24 13.74
C GLN A 199 0.51 -1.38 12.36
N ALA A 200 -0.18 -0.97 11.30
CA ALA A 200 0.34 -0.99 9.94
C ALA A 200 1.58 -0.08 9.79
N ASP A 201 1.58 1.08 10.44
CA ASP A 201 2.72 2.01 10.47
C ASP A 201 4.00 1.36 10.99
N ARG A 202 3.91 0.46 11.98
CA ARG A 202 5.08 -0.26 12.50
C ARG A 202 5.69 -1.21 11.46
N VAL A 203 4.85 -1.84 10.65
CA VAL A 203 5.31 -2.72 9.56
C VAL A 203 5.99 -1.88 8.48
N TRP A 204 5.39 -0.75 8.09
CA TRP A 204 6.01 0.17 7.15
C TRP A 204 7.32 0.75 7.68
N ASP A 205 7.41 1.11 8.97
CA ASP A 205 8.65 1.59 9.59
C ASP A 205 9.78 0.56 9.51
N ARG A 206 9.48 -0.73 9.73
CA ARG A 206 10.45 -1.80 9.51
C ARG A 206 10.94 -1.84 8.07
N HIS A 207 10.03 -1.83 7.08
CA HIS A 207 10.41 -1.84 5.66
C HIS A 207 11.18 -0.60 5.25
N ARG A 208 10.79 0.58 5.76
CA ARG A 208 11.49 1.84 5.56
C ARG A 208 12.92 1.76 6.07
N GLY A 209 13.14 1.20 7.26
CA GLY A 209 14.47 0.99 7.83
C GLY A 209 15.34 0.04 7.00
N VAL A 210 14.79 -1.10 6.57
CA VAL A 210 15.54 -2.03 5.70
C VAL A 210 15.86 -1.37 4.36
N LEU A 211 14.93 -0.62 3.79
CA LEU A 211 15.11 0.07 2.51
C LEU A 211 16.15 1.21 2.64
N SER A 212 16.12 1.98 3.72
CA SER A 212 17.12 3.02 3.98
C SER A 212 18.50 2.40 4.11
N ASP A 213 18.65 1.38 4.94
CA ASP A 213 19.96 0.83 5.30
C ASP A 213 20.59 0.06 4.13
N LYS A 214 19.79 -0.69 3.36
CA LYS A 214 20.29 -1.59 2.30
C LYS A 214 20.41 -0.94 0.92
N VAL A 215 19.62 0.08 0.64
CA VAL A 215 19.50 0.65 -0.71
C VAL A 215 19.72 2.15 -0.71
N LEU A 216 18.92 2.90 0.05
CA LEU A 216 18.91 4.34 -0.10
C LEU A 216 20.18 4.99 0.45
N ASP A 217 20.64 4.60 1.64
CA ASP A 217 21.84 5.16 2.25
C ASP A 217 23.12 4.83 1.48
N PRO A 218 23.37 3.59 1.03
CA PRO A 218 24.52 3.28 0.17
C PRO A 218 24.53 4.13 -1.10
N ILE A 219 23.39 4.22 -1.80
CA ILE A 219 23.28 4.98 -3.05
C ILE A 219 23.47 6.48 -2.79
N LYS A 220 22.78 7.03 -1.79
CA LYS A 220 22.92 8.45 -1.40
C LYS A 220 24.36 8.78 -1.04
N ASN A 221 25.00 7.94 -0.24
CA ASN A 221 26.37 8.18 0.20
C ASN A 221 27.33 8.19 -0.98
N ASP A 222 27.22 7.22 -1.90
CA ASP A 222 28.06 7.17 -3.08
C ASP A 222 27.83 8.37 -4.00
N VAL A 223 26.56 8.74 -4.26
CA VAL A 223 26.22 9.89 -5.11
C VAL A 223 26.76 11.19 -4.54
N ILE A 224 26.57 11.45 -3.23
CA ILE A 224 27.07 12.67 -2.59
C ILE A 224 28.60 12.70 -2.59
N LEU A 225 29.26 11.57 -2.29
CA LEU A 225 30.71 11.49 -2.30
C LEU A 225 31.30 11.70 -3.70
N ILE A 226 30.65 11.17 -4.75
CA ILE A 226 31.04 11.40 -6.15
C ILE A 226 30.85 12.87 -6.52
N ALA A 227 29.73 13.50 -6.14
CA ALA A 227 29.49 14.91 -6.42
C ALA A 227 30.51 15.83 -5.72
N ILE A 228 30.91 15.50 -4.48
CA ILE A 228 31.98 16.20 -3.76
C ILE A 228 33.34 15.96 -4.47
N ALA A 229 33.63 14.73 -4.88
CA ALA A 229 34.88 14.41 -5.58
C ALA A 229 35.00 15.11 -6.94
N ASN A 230 33.89 15.31 -7.64
CA ASN A 230 33.80 16.05 -8.90
C ASN A 230 33.84 17.58 -8.69
N GLY A 231 33.67 18.06 -7.46
CA GLY A 231 33.62 19.49 -7.13
C GLY A 231 32.28 20.16 -7.44
N GLU A 232 31.21 19.39 -7.69
CA GLU A 232 29.85 19.92 -7.89
C GLU A 232 29.25 20.42 -6.57
N ILE A 233 29.57 19.73 -5.48
CA ILE A 233 29.18 20.10 -4.11
C ILE A 233 30.45 20.53 -3.37
N PRO A 234 30.50 21.72 -2.77
CA PRO A 234 31.65 22.14 -1.99
C PRO A 234 31.83 21.19 -0.78
N PRO A 235 33.06 20.77 -0.48
CA PRO A 235 33.30 19.93 0.67
C PRO A 235 32.90 20.67 1.96
N PRO A 236 32.31 19.98 2.94
CA PRO A 236 31.92 20.59 4.20
C PRO A 236 33.15 21.17 4.90
N PRO A 237 33.08 22.41 5.43
CA PRO A 237 34.20 22.99 6.16
C PRO A 237 34.48 22.15 7.41
N PRO A 238 35.75 21.79 7.68
CA PRO A 238 36.10 21.03 8.88
C PRO A 238 35.82 21.90 10.12
N GLN A 239 35.14 21.33 11.11
CA GLN A 239 35.00 21.96 12.42
C GLN A 239 36.29 21.79 13.24
N GLU A 240 36.45 22.59 14.30
CA GLU A 240 37.67 22.58 15.12
C GLU A 240 37.90 21.18 15.74
N GLY A 241 39.03 20.55 15.41
CA GLY A 241 39.37 19.18 15.82
C GLY A 241 38.79 18.05 14.95
N GLU A 242 38.05 18.36 13.89
CA GLU A 242 37.43 17.39 12.99
C GLU A 242 38.40 16.96 11.86
N THR A 243 38.55 15.65 11.64
CA THR A 243 39.30 15.14 10.47
C THR A 243 38.47 15.28 9.19
N ALA A 244 39.10 15.44 8.01
CA ALA A 244 38.39 15.51 6.73
C ALA A 244 37.37 14.37 6.50
N ILE A 245 37.69 13.15 6.96
CA ILE A 245 36.77 11.99 6.90
C ILE A 245 35.54 12.19 7.80
N GLN A 246 35.70 12.80 8.97
CA GLN A 246 34.60 13.08 9.88
C GLN A 246 33.68 14.16 9.31
N ALA A 247 34.26 15.20 8.69
CA ALA A 247 33.51 16.24 8.00
C ALA A 247 32.66 15.67 6.86
N LEU A 248 33.23 14.75 6.06
CA LEU A 248 32.46 14.04 5.02
C LEU A 248 31.34 13.18 5.62
N ARG A 249 31.62 12.41 6.69
CA ARG A 249 30.57 11.62 7.37
C ARG A 249 29.45 12.50 7.92
N ARG A 250 29.75 13.72 8.36
CA ARG A 250 28.75 14.69 8.82
C ARG A 250 27.86 15.15 7.66
N ALA A 251 28.42 15.42 6.49
CA ALA A 251 27.65 15.80 5.30
C ALA A 251 26.75 14.66 4.78
N LEU A 252 27.09 13.40 5.08
CA LEU A 252 26.28 12.24 4.71
C LEU A 252 25.10 11.97 5.65
N ARG A 253 25.03 12.68 6.79
CA ARG A 253 23.90 12.55 7.73
C ARG A 253 22.67 13.23 7.14
N GLY A 254 21.58 12.49 7.07
CA GLY A 254 20.30 12.99 6.62
C GLY A 254 19.19 11.99 6.95
N GLU A 255 17.97 12.48 7.01
CA GLU A 255 16.78 11.66 7.22
C GLU A 255 15.98 11.58 5.92
N TRP A 256 15.52 10.38 5.59
CA TRP A 256 14.60 10.19 4.47
C TRP A 256 13.22 10.71 4.84
N ARG A 257 12.66 11.58 3.97
CA ARG A 257 11.27 12.02 4.08
C ARG A 257 10.38 11.01 3.37
N TRP A 258 9.47 10.44 4.12
CA TRP A 258 8.51 9.45 3.64
C TRP A 258 7.16 10.11 3.37
N PRO A 259 6.27 9.45 2.61
CA PRO A 259 4.90 9.94 2.45
C PRO A 259 4.21 10.17 3.79
N ALA A 260 3.23 11.08 3.79
CA ALA A 260 2.45 11.41 4.98
C ALA A 260 1.89 10.17 5.66
N ARG A 261 1.93 10.15 6.99
CA ARG A 261 1.31 9.06 7.77
C ARG A 261 -0.20 9.03 7.53
N MET A 262 -0.75 7.82 7.42
CA MET A 262 -2.19 7.65 7.24
C MET A 262 -2.90 7.94 8.56
N SER A 263 -3.67 9.02 8.59
CA SER A 263 -4.45 9.43 9.76
C SER A 263 -5.91 9.65 9.39
N ILE A 264 -6.78 9.30 10.34
CA ILE A 264 -8.23 9.50 10.24
C ILE A 264 -8.63 10.86 10.83
N ASP A 265 -7.85 11.39 11.77
CA ASP A 265 -8.20 12.58 12.56
C ASP A 265 -7.06 13.60 12.52
N VAL A 266 -6.82 14.11 11.31
CA VAL A 266 -5.79 15.11 11.01
C VAL A 266 -5.92 16.34 11.92
N GLY A 267 -7.16 16.75 12.26
CA GLY A 267 -7.41 17.92 13.10
C GLY A 267 -6.92 17.73 14.54
N ARG A 268 -7.28 16.61 15.18
CA ARG A 268 -6.84 16.31 16.54
C ARG A 268 -5.33 16.13 16.63
N GLU A 269 -4.74 15.43 15.67
CA GLU A 269 -3.29 15.19 15.62
C GLU A 269 -2.51 16.47 15.33
N SER A 270 -3.01 17.33 14.45
CA SER A 270 -2.40 18.65 14.21
C SER A 270 -2.41 19.51 15.47
N ALA A 271 -3.51 19.50 16.23
CA ALA A 271 -3.60 20.24 17.49
C ALA A 271 -2.62 19.69 18.55
N ALA A 272 -2.48 18.35 18.64
CA ALA A 272 -1.51 17.71 19.51
C ALA A 272 -0.07 18.07 19.10
N ASN A 273 0.27 17.95 17.82
CA ASN A 273 1.58 18.28 17.25
C ASN A 273 1.96 19.75 17.50
N LEU A 274 1.01 20.68 17.34
CA LEU A 274 1.24 22.10 17.64
C LEU A 274 1.51 22.33 19.14
N ASN A 275 0.80 21.62 20.02
CA ASN A 275 1.01 21.72 21.46
C ASN A 275 2.37 21.12 21.88
N GLU A 276 2.77 19.99 21.32
CA GLU A 276 4.07 19.35 21.57
C GLU A 276 5.23 20.20 21.07
N ASN A 277 5.09 20.85 19.91
CA ASN A 277 6.07 21.81 19.39
C ASN A 277 6.21 23.03 20.31
N ARG A 278 5.08 23.60 20.75
CA ARG A 278 5.07 24.71 21.71
C ARG A 278 5.73 24.34 23.05
N GLN A 279 5.63 23.08 23.47
CA GLN A 279 6.28 22.57 24.68
C GLN A 279 7.76 22.22 24.46
N GLY A 280 8.27 22.28 23.24
CA GLY A 280 9.66 21.94 22.89
C GLY A 280 9.95 20.44 22.91
N ILE A 281 8.93 19.58 22.94
CA ILE A 281 9.08 18.12 22.93
C ILE A 281 9.31 17.62 21.49
N LYS A 282 8.67 18.25 20.51
CA LYS A 282 8.69 17.84 19.11
C LYS A 282 9.19 18.97 18.22
N SER A 283 10.10 18.68 17.30
CA SER A 283 10.63 19.71 16.39
C SER A 283 9.68 19.96 15.21
N GLY A 284 9.73 21.17 14.64
CA GLY A 284 9.01 21.48 13.40
C GLY A 284 9.38 20.57 12.23
N GLN A 285 10.65 20.15 12.15
CA GLN A 285 11.12 19.16 11.17
C GLN A 285 10.45 17.80 11.33
N GLN A 286 10.27 17.32 12.57
CA GLN A 286 9.55 16.06 12.82
C GLN A 286 8.08 16.15 12.41
N ILE A 287 7.42 17.29 12.66
CA ILE A 287 6.02 17.51 12.28
C ILE A 287 5.85 17.61 10.77
N ALA A 288 6.76 18.31 10.09
CA ALA A 288 6.75 18.40 8.63
C ALA A 288 6.99 17.01 8.01
N ALA A 289 7.95 16.25 8.55
CA ALA A 289 8.27 14.91 8.10
C ALA A 289 7.10 13.92 8.25
N GLU A 290 6.31 14.01 9.32
CA GLU A 290 5.09 13.21 9.49
C GLU A 290 4.05 13.47 8.41
N ASN A 291 4.00 14.71 7.90
CA ASN A 291 3.14 15.11 6.80
C ASN A 291 3.79 14.92 5.43
N GLY A 292 5.03 14.40 5.37
CA GLY A 292 5.80 14.23 4.14
C GLY A 292 6.30 15.53 3.50
N TYR A 293 6.28 16.65 4.24
CA TYR A 293 6.82 17.92 3.78
C TYR A 293 8.23 18.16 4.33
N ASP A 294 8.99 18.98 3.62
CA ASP A 294 10.23 19.53 4.15
C ASP A 294 9.94 20.83 4.90
N TYR A 295 10.45 20.90 6.14
CA TYR A 295 10.22 22.04 7.02
C TYR A 295 10.90 23.31 6.50
N GLU A 296 12.13 23.19 5.98
CA GLU A 296 12.88 24.35 5.49
C GLU A 296 12.21 24.94 4.26
N ALA A 297 11.84 24.09 3.29
CA ALA A 297 11.02 24.51 2.15
C ALA A 297 9.70 25.16 2.58
N THR A 298 9.00 24.63 3.61
CA THR A 298 7.76 25.25 4.09
C THR A 298 7.99 26.61 4.75
N LEU A 299 9.11 26.81 5.44
CA LEU A 299 9.47 28.10 6.04
C LEU A 299 9.84 29.13 4.96
N GLU A 300 10.62 28.73 3.96
CA GLU A 300 10.94 29.59 2.83
C GLU A 300 9.68 30.01 2.07
N GLN A 301 8.80 29.05 1.78
CA GLN A 301 7.51 29.31 1.15
C GLN A 301 6.65 30.25 2.01
N LEU A 302 6.62 30.06 3.33
CA LEU A 302 5.91 30.94 4.26
C LEU A 302 6.49 32.37 4.25
N ALA A 303 7.80 32.53 4.16
CA ALA A 303 8.46 33.82 4.08
C ALA A 303 8.15 34.54 2.76
N ILE A 304 8.19 33.82 1.63
CA ILE A 304 7.80 34.33 0.31
C ILE A 304 6.34 34.77 0.31
N GLU A 305 5.45 33.96 0.88
CA GLU A 305 4.04 34.29 1.02
C GLU A 305 3.82 35.53 1.88
N ALA A 306 4.53 35.66 3.01
CA ALA A 306 4.44 36.83 3.88
C ALA A 306 4.89 38.11 3.17
N ALA A 307 6.01 38.07 2.43
CA ALA A 307 6.49 39.21 1.64
C ALA A 307 5.47 39.62 0.57
N LYS A 308 4.87 38.63 -0.12
CA LYS A 308 3.85 38.87 -1.14
C LYS A 308 2.54 39.42 -0.56
N VAL A 309 2.16 38.99 0.64
CA VAL A 309 1.00 39.55 1.35
C VAL A 309 1.22 41.02 1.68
N SER A 310 2.41 41.40 2.15
CA SER A 310 2.75 42.80 2.43
C SER A 310 2.75 43.66 1.15
N GLU A 311 3.29 43.14 0.05
CA GLU A 311 3.26 43.81 -1.26
C GLU A 311 1.82 44.03 -1.76
N LEU A 312 0.97 43.00 -1.69
CA LEU A 312 -0.43 43.08 -2.10
C LEU A 312 -1.24 44.02 -1.18
N ALA A 313 -0.98 44.00 0.12
CA ALA A 313 -1.60 44.91 1.07
C ALA A 313 -1.30 46.37 0.72
N ALA A 314 -0.03 46.69 0.40
CA ALA A 314 0.38 48.01 -0.05
C ALA A 314 -0.22 48.39 -1.41
N GLN A 315 -0.30 47.44 -2.35
CA GLN A 315 -0.84 47.69 -3.69
C GLN A 315 -2.34 48.00 -3.68
N TYR A 316 -3.12 47.28 -2.86
CA TYR A 316 -4.58 47.38 -2.82
C TYR A 316 -5.11 48.22 -1.66
N GLY A 317 -4.26 48.75 -0.78
CA GLY A 317 -4.66 49.55 0.38
C GLY A 317 -5.49 48.76 1.40
N VAL A 318 -5.26 47.45 1.48
CA VAL A 318 -6.01 46.52 2.36
C VAL A 318 -5.07 46.09 3.50
N PRO A 319 -5.52 46.05 4.77
CA PRO A 319 -4.67 45.59 5.87
C PRO A 319 -4.22 44.13 5.66
N GLU A 320 -2.97 43.82 5.99
CA GLU A 320 -2.37 42.47 5.83
C GLU A 320 -3.21 41.35 6.49
N THR A 321 -3.87 41.68 7.60
CA THR A 321 -4.76 40.77 8.36
C THR A 321 -6.02 40.37 7.60
N ALA A 322 -6.46 41.14 6.60
CA ALA A 322 -7.59 40.78 5.74
C ALA A 322 -7.19 39.81 4.61
N ILE A 323 -5.89 39.74 4.26
CA ILE A 323 -5.36 38.81 3.25
C ILE A 323 -4.98 37.48 3.90
N ARG A 324 -4.37 37.51 5.10
CA ARG A 324 -4.04 36.30 5.86
C ARG A 324 -4.04 36.56 7.37
N LEU A 325 -4.89 35.85 8.11
CA LEU A 325 -4.84 35.82 9.58
C LEU A 325 -3.70 34.92 10.05
N THR A 326 -2.54 35.52 10.35
CA THR A 326 -1.36 34.80 10.86
C THR A 326 -1.43 34.49 12.36
N THR A 327 -2.29 35.21 13.10
CA THR A 327 -2.49 35.01 14.54
C THR A 327 -3.95 34.73 14.87
N SER A 328 -4.29 33.46 15.10
CA SER A 328 -5.53 33.07 15.79
C SER A 328 -5.37 33.22 17.32
N SER A 329 -4.88 34.37 17.78
CA SER A 329 -5.14 34.79 19.15
C SER A 329 -6.30 35.77 19.06
N LEU A 330 -7.53 35.25 19.11
CA LEU A 330 -8.63 36.08 19.59
C LEU A 330 -8.19 36.61 20.96
N PRO A 331 -8.13 37.93 21.16
CA PRO A 331 -7.70 38.52 22.41
C PRO A 331 -8.58 37.96 23.54
N SER A 332 -7.97 37.20 24.45
CA SER A 332 -8.66 36.55 25.57
C SER A 332 -9.13 37.54 26.63
N THR A 333 -8.84 38.84 26.45
CA THR A 333 -9.28 39.91 27.33
C THR A 333 -9.88 41.07 26.52
N PRO A 334 -10.94 41.72 27.01
CA PRO A 334 -11.52 42.91 26.38
C PRO A 334 -10.49 44.05 26.15
N ALA A 335 -9.47 44.14 27.01
CA ALA A 335 -8.40 45.12 26.90
C ALA A 335 -7.46 44.86 25.71
N ALA A 336 -7.15 43.60 25.39
CA ALA A 336 -6.35 43.25 24.23
C ALA A 336 -7.16 43.40 22.91
N ALA A 337 -8.48 43.27 22.96
CA ALA A 337 -9.37 43.57 21.84
C ALA A 337 -9.44 45.07 21.54
N ALA A 338 -9.47 45.90 22.58
CA ALA A 338 -9.42 47.35 22.44
C ALA A 338 -8.09 47.84 21.86
N ALA A 339 -6.95 47.31 22.32
CA ALA A 339 -5.63 47.68 21.81
C ALA A 339 -5.42 47.25 20.33
N ALA A 340 -5.94 46.08 19.94
CA ALA A 340 -5.94 45.65 18.55
C ALA A 340 -6.85 46.54 17.67
N GLY A 341 -8.01 46.95 18.20
CA GLY A 341 -8.93 47.88 17.53
C GLY A 341 -8.37 49.30 17.38
N GLU A 342 -7.66 49.81 18.40
CA GLU A 342 -6.99 51.13 18.34
C GLU A 342 -5.85 51.15 17.33
N ASN A 343 -5.04 50.10 17.26
CA ASN A 343 -3.99 49.98 16.26
C ASN A 343 -4.55 49.92 14.83
N VAL A 344 -5.66 49.20 14.63
CA VAL A 344 -6.37 49.15 13.32
C VAL A 344 -6.99 50.53 12.99
N GLY A 345 -7.56 51.22 13.98
CA GLY A 345 -8.12 52.56 13.83
C GLY A 345 -7.07 53.62 13.49
N ALA A 346 -5.88 53.55 14.11
CA ALA A 346 -4.76 54.45 13.81
C ALA A 346 -4.23 54.22 12.38
N SER A 347 -4.05 52.97 11.96
CA SER A 347 -3.64 52.64 10.59
C SER A 347 -4.68 53.01 9.52
N ALA A 348 -5.97 52.95 9.85
CA ALA A 348 -7.04 53.42 8.96
C ALA A 348 -7.12 54.95 8.87
N ALA A 349 -6.77 55.66 9.94
CA ALA A 349 -6.70 57.13 9.97
C ALA A 349 -5.48 57.68 9.22
N GLU A 350 -4.34 56.98 9.26
CA GLU A 350 -3.17 57.31 8.42
C GLU A 350 -3.43 57.06 6.94
N ALA A 351 -4.24 56.06 6.58
CA ALA A 351 -4.60 55.77 5.19
C ALA A 351 -5.62 56.76 4.56
N THR A 352 -6.21 57.67 5.34
CA THR A 352 -7.26 58.60 4.89
C THR A 352 -6.84 60.08 4.85
N GLN A 353 -5.58 60.41 5.15
CA GLN A 353 -5.05 61.76 4.90
C GLN A 353 -4.43 61.85 3.50
N PRO A 354 -4.75 62.88 2.69
CA PRO A 354 -4.38 62.99 1.28
C PRO A 354 -2.90 63.26 1.02
#